data_AF-A0A7X8QMK5-F1
#
_entry.id   AF-A0A7X8QMK5-F1
#
_cell.length_a   1.000
_cell.length_b   1.000
_cell.length_c   1.000
_cell.angle_alpha   90.00
_cell.angle_beta   90.00
_cell.angle_gamma   90.00
#
_symmetry.space_group_name_H-M   'P 1'
#
loop_
_entity.id
_entity.type
_entity.pdbx_description
1 polymer ?
#
loop_
_entity_poly.entity_id
_entity_poly.type
_entity_poly.pdbx_seq_one_letter_code
_entity_poly.pdbx_strand_id
1 'polypeptide(L)'
;MIENVSNELKKYFEGKPILPTLLAFDMYILLGVSLLRFLAIFIHFWSIISALFYYVLILGILLCLAKKNYFALTIGLGVEALMDLISLIRYLPGEYGFFSWSSFYGLLIYGFFAYMAFKKYSAKSST
;
A
#
# COMPACT_ATOMS: atom_id res chain seq x y z
N MET A 1 7.93 -6.86 17.50
CA MET A 1 8.98 -6.72 16.46
C MET A 1 8.67 -5.58 15.49
N ILE A 2 7.55 -5.60 14.74
CA ILE A 2 7.20 -4.53 13.79
C ILE A 2 7.11 -3.13 14.43
N GLU A 3 6.71 -3.04 15.70
CA GLU A 3 6.64 -1.77 16.43
C GLU A 3 8.01 -1.16 16.71
N ASN A 4 9.04 -1.98 16.90
CA ASN A 4 10.41 -1.48 17.04
C ASN A 4 10.89 -0.92 15.69
N VAL A 5 10.56 -1.61 14.59
CA VAL A 5 10.83 -1.12 13.23
C VAL A 5 10.11 0.21 12.99
N SER A 6 8.84 0.33 13.34
CA SER A 6 8.09 1.59 13.25
C SER A 6 8.74 2.72 14.05
N ASN A 7 9.20 2.45 15.28
CA ASN A 7 9.84 3.45 16.14
C ASN A 7 11.17 3.92 15.55
N GLU A 8 12.01 3.00 15.07
CA GLU A 8 13.29 3.35 14.43
C GLU A 8 13.07 4.09 13.10
N LEU A 9 12.10 3.66 12.30
CA LEU A 9 11.75 4.34 11.04
C LEU A 9 11.25 5.77 11.30
N LYS A 10 10.45 5.96 12.36
CA LYS A 10 10.00 7.29 12.77
C LYS A 10 11.18 8.18 13.17
N LYS A 11 12.10 7.69 14.01
CA LYS A 11 13.31 8.44 14.38
C LYS A 11 14.14 8.83 13.15
N TYR A 12 14.30 7.89 12.22
CA TYR A 12 15.03 8.13 10.97
C TYR A 12 14.39 9.26 10.16
N PHE A 13 13.06 9.27 10.01
CA PHE A 13 12.34 10.31 9.28
C PHE A 13 12.33 11.66 10.00
N GLU A 14 12.24 11.67 11.34
CA GLU A 14 12.33 12.88 12.15
C GLU A 14 13.72 13.53 12.06
N GLY A 15 14.78 12.75 11.83
CA GLY A 15 16.14 13.24 11.65
C GLY A 15 16.46 13.82 10.26
N LYS A 16 15.49 13.92 9.34
CA LYS A 16 15.68 14.45 7.99
C LYS A 16 14.99 15.82 7.82
N PRO A 17 15.42 16.68 6.89
CA PRO A 17 14.87 18.03 6.78
C PRO A 17 13.42 18.09 6.27
N ILE A 18 13.03 17.20 5.35
CA ILE A 18 11.73 17.28 4.63
C ILE A 18 10.74 16.21 5.08
N LEU A 19 11.24 15.04 5.50
CA LEU A 19 10.41 13.89 5.88
C LEU A 19 9.52 14.10 7.12
N PRO A 20 9.87 14.94 8.13
CA PRO A 20 8.99 15.21 9.26
C PRO A 20 7.68 15.86 8.85
N THR A 21 7.73 16.78 7.88
CA THR A 21 6.53 17.41 7.34
C THR A 21 5.67 16.37 6.61
N LEU A 22 6.28 15.48 5.82
CA LEU A 22 5.58 14.41 5.11
C LEU A 22 4.93 13.40 6.08
N LEU A 23 5.50 13.16 7.26
CA LEU A 23 4.88 12.30 8.28
C LEU A 23 3.51 12.82 8.71
N ALA A 24 3.25 14.13 8.69
CA ALA A 24 1.91 14.65 9.02
C ALA A 24 0.86 14.28 7.98
N PHE A 25 1.28 13.99 6.74
CA PHE A 25 0.42 13.68 5.60
C PHE A 25 0.41 12.19 5.23
N ASP A 26 0.94 11.32 6.10
CA ASP A 26 1.14 9.89 5.84
C ASP A 26 -0.11 9.22 5.23
N MET A 27 -1.26 9.40 5.89
CA MET A 27 -2.54 8.84 5.47
C MET A 27 -2.98 9.35 4.09
N TYR A 28 -2.90 10.66 3.88
CA TYR A 28 -3.38 11.29 2.65
C TYR A 28 -2.51 10.90 1.46
N ILE A 29 -1.20 10.78 1.66
CA ILE A 29 -0.26 10.30 0.64
C ILE A 29 -0.62 8.86 0.26
N LEU A 30 -0.75 7.97 1.23
CA LEU A 30 -1.02 6.55 0.96
C LEU A 30 -2.41 6.33 0.34
N LEU A 31 -3.45 6.92 0.90
CA LEU A 31 -4.82 6.75 0.38
C LEU A 31 -5.00 7.43 -0.97
N GLY A 32 -4.44 8.63 -1.13
CA GLY A 32 -4.50 9.37 -2.39
C GLY A 32 -3.83 8.60 -3.53
N VAL A 33 -2.62 8.09 -3.31
CA VAL A 33 -1.93 7.31 -4.35
C VAL A 33 -2.57 5.95 -4.60
N SER A 34 -3.09 5.28 -3.56
CA SER A 34 -3.82 4.01 -3.73
C SER A 34 -5.07 4.21 -4.58
N LEU A 35 -5.82 5.30 -4.37
CA LEU A 35 -6.97 5.65 -5.18
C LEU A 35 -6.59 5.94 -6.64
N LEU A 36 -5.53 6.72 -6.86
CA LEU A 36 -5.04 7.02 -8.21
C LEU A 36 -4.58 5.75 -8.95
N ARG A 37 -3.90 4.83 -8.26
CA ARG A 37 -3.48 3.54 -8.82
C ARG A 37 -4.66 2.63 -9.12
N PHE A 38 -5.68 2.62 -8.26
CA PHE A 38 -6.91 1.89 -8.54
C PHE A 38 -7.64 2.44 -9.77
N LEU A 39 -7.72 3.77 -9.90
CA LEU A 39 -8.27 4.43 -11.10
C LEU A 39 -7.48 4.09 -12.38
N ALA A 40 -6.16 3.86 -12.27
CA ALA A 40 -5.31 3.47 -13.38
C ALA A 40 -5.65 2.08 -13.98
N ILE A 41 -6.50 1.28 -13.33
CA ILE A 41 -7.04 0.04 -13.91
C ILE A 41 -8.03 0.35 -15.04
N PHE A 42 -8.74 1.49 -14.94
CA PHE A 42 -9.80 1.88 -15.87
C PHE A 42 -9.33 2.91 -16.89
N ILE A 43 -8.26 3.66 -16.57
CA ILE A 43 -7.75 4.76 -17.38
C ILE A 43 -6.26 4.53 -17.67
N HIS A 44 -5.84 4.76 -18.91
CA HIS A 44 -4.42 4.71 -19.25
C HIS A 44 -3.70 5.98 -18.80
N PHE A 45 -2.89 5.84 -17.75
CA PHE A 45 -1.85 6.80 -17.42
C PHE A 45 -0.58 6.51 -18.25
N TRP A 46 0.20 7.54 -18.51
CA TRP A 46 1.51 7.38 -19.14
C TRP A 46 2.43 6.55 -18.22
N SER A 47 3.26 5.69 -18.81
CA SER A 47 4.14 4.75 -18.07
C SER A 47 4.98 5.43 -16.97
N ILE A 48 5.47 6.65 -17.23
CA ILE A 48 6.24 7.46 -16.25
C ILE A 48 5.39 7.82 -15.04
N ILE A 49 4.13 8.18 -15.24
CA ILE A 49 3.21 8.56 -14.16
C ILE A 49 2.88 7.34 -13.30
N SER A 50 2.65 6.18 -13.93
CA SER A 50 2.41 4.92 -13.23
C SER A 50 3.60 4.50 -12.37
N ALA A 51 4.83 4.67 -12.87
CA ALA A 51 6.04 4.41 -12.10
C ALA A 51 6.18 5.37 -10.91
N LEU A 52 5.89 6.67 -11.11
CA LEU A 52 5.89 7.65 -10.03
C LEU A 52 4.90 7.29 -8.91
N PHE A 53 3.69 6.88 -9.27
CA PHE A 53 2.70 6.41 -8.29
C PHE A 53 3.19 5.21 -7.49
N TYR A 54 3.96 4.29 -8.10
CA TYR A 54 4.55 3.18 -7.36
C TYR A 54 5.54 3.66 -6.28
N TYR A 55 6.44 4.59 -6.61
CA TYR A 55 7.37 5.15 -5.61
C TYR A 55 6.64 5.91 -4.50
N VAL A 56 5.61 6.67 -4.84
CA VAL A 56 4.78 7.39 -3.87
C VAL A 56 4.00 6.42 -2.98
N LEU A 57 3.53 5.29 -3.51
CA LEU A 57 2.91 4.21 -2.73
C LEU A 57 3.88 3.65 -1.69
N ILE A 58 5.10 3.27 -2.10
CA ILE A 58 6.12 2.76 -1.17
C ILE A 58 6.44 3.79 -0.09
N LEU A 59 6.61 5.06 -0.47
CA LEU A 59 6.82 6.15 0.48
C LEU A 59 5.64 6.28 1.46
N GLY A 60 4.40 6.25 0.97
CA GLY A 60 3.19 6.29 1.79
C GLY A 60 3.11 5.14 2.79
N ILE A 61 3.44 3.92 2.35
CA ILE A 61 3.51 2.73 3.22
C ILE A 61 4.54 2.96 4.33
N LEU A 62 5.74 3.44 4.00
CA LEU A 62 6.79 3.70 4.98
C LEU A 62 6.40 4.79 5.98
N LEU A 63 5.81 5.89 5.50
CA LEU A 63 5.34 6.98 6.37
C LEU A 63 4.24 6.50 7.33
N CYS A 64 3.25 5.75 6.82
CA CYS A 64 2.20 5.19 7.67
C CYS A 64 2.74 4.13 8.65
N LEU A 65 3.75 3.34 8.25
CA LEU A 65 4.42 2.40 9.14
C LEU A 65 5.15 3.13 10.28
N ALA A 66 5.85 4.22 9.97
CA ALA A 66 6.55 5.06 10.95
C ALA A 66 5.56 5.67 11.97
N LYS A 67 4.40 6.14 11.50
CA LYS A 67 3.35 6.67 12.39
C LYS A 67 2.41 5.63 12.98
N LYS A 68 2.61 4.34 12.70
CA LYS A 68 1.74 3.24 13.14
C LYS A 68 0.28 3.47 12.74
N ASN A 69 0.07 4.08 11.57
CA ASN A 69 -1.25 4.35 11.02
C ASN A 69 -1.82 3.10 10.35
N TYR A 70 -2.19 2.13 11.17
CA TYR A 70 -2.66 0.82 10.71
C TYR A 70 -3.98 0.89 9.94
N PHE A 71 -4.80 1.92 10.18
CA PHE A 71 -6.01 2.15 9.40
C PHE A 71 -5.66 2.44 7.93
N ALA A 72 -4.80 3.44 7.69
CA ALA A 72 -4.37 3.79 6.35
C ALA A 72 -3.65 2.64 5.65
N LEU A 73 -2.79 1.90 6.37
CA LEU A 73 -2.11 0.70 5.85
C LEU A 73 -3.11 -0.39 5.45
N THR A 74 -4.15 -0.62 6.25
CA THR A 74 -5.18 -1.62 5.93
C THR A 74 -5.85 -1.30 4.61
N ILE A 75 -6.28 -0.05 4.42
CA ILE A 75 -6.97 0.36 3.20
C ILE A 75 -6.00 0.37 2.02
N GLY A 76 -4.84 1.03 2.14
CA GLY A 76 -3.90 1.17 1.03
C GLY A 76 -3.39 -0.18 0.51
N LEU A 77 -2.96 -1.07 1.41
CA LEU A 77 -2.52 -2.42 1.04
C LEU A 77 -3.69 -3.29 0.56
N GLY A 78 -4.88 -3.11 1.15
CA GLY A 78 -6.09 -3.80 0.73
C GLY A 78 -6.52 -3.44 -0.69
N VAL A 79 -6.34 -2.17 -1.09
CA VAL A 79 -6.58 -1.72 -2.47
C VAL A 79 -5.62 -2.41 -3.42
N GLU A 80 -4.31 -2.45 -3.15
CA GLU A 80 -3.35 -3.16 -4.02
C GLU A 80 -3.69 -4.66 -4.12
N ALA A 81 -4.05 -5.29 -3.01
CA ALA A 81 -4.51 -6.68 -3.01
C ALA A 81 -5.76 -6.87 -3.89
N LEU A 82 -6.72 -5.95 -3.83
CA LEU A 82 -7.92 -5.98 -4.69
C LEU A 82 -7.56 -5.80 -6.17
N MET A 83 -6.61 -4.93 -6.49
CA MET A 83 -6.11 -4.73 -7.86
C MET A 83 -5.50 -6.02 -8.43
N ASP A 84 -4.69 -6.71 -7.62
CA ASP A 84 -4.08 -7.99 -7.97
C ASP A 84 -5.13 -9.10 -8.11
N LEU A 85 -6.15 -9.12 -7.24
CA LEU A 85 -7.28 -10.04 -7.36
C LEU A 85 -8.05 -9.82 -8.68
N ILE A 86 -8.38 -8.58 -9.01
CA ILE A 86 -9.05 -8.23 -10.27
C ILE A 86 -8.20 -8.68 -11.46
N SER A 87 -6.90 -8.43 -11.40
CA SER A 87 -5.97 -8.85 -12.45
C SER A 87 -5.96 -10.38 -12.59
N LEU A 88 -5.82 -11.12 -11.49
CA LEU A 88 -5.83 -12.58 -11.49
C LEU A 88 -7.13 -13.14 -12.10
N ILE A 89 -8.28 -12.55 -11.75
CA ILE A 89 -9.59 -12.92 -12.32
C ILE A 89 -9.66 -12.65 -13.83
N ARG A 90 -9.06 -11.57 -14.33
CA ARG A 90 -9.01 -11.29 -15.77
C ARG A 90 -8.15 -12.28 -16.56
N TYR A 91 -7.12 -12.87 -15.94
CA TYR A 91 -6.23 -13.85 -16.59
C TYR A 91 -6.73 -15.31 -16.47
N LEU A 92 -7.71 -15.59 -15.59
CA LEU A 92 -8.29 -16.93 -15.39
C LEU A 92 -9.00 -17.53 -16.64
N PRO A 93 -9.75 -16.78 -17.46
CA PRO A 93 -10.47 -17.33 -18.62
C PRO A 93 -9.59 -17.83 -19.77
N GLY A 94 -8.26 -17.67 -19.69
CA GLY A 94 -7.34 -18.21 -20.69
C GLY A 94 -7.26 -17.43 -22.01
N GLU A 95 -8.10 -16.39 -22.23
CA GLU A 95 -8.03 -15.52 -23.42
C GLU A 95 -6.66 -14.82 -23.57
N TYR A 96 -5.92 -14.66 -22.46
CA TYR A 96 -4.57 -14.08 -22.42
C TYR A 96 -3.44 -15.13 -22.34
N GLY A 97 -3.75 -16.42 -22.48
CA GLY A 97 -2.79 -17.51 -22.68
C GLY A 97 -1.98 -17.99 -21.46
N PHE A 98 -1.92 -17.23 -20.35
CA PHE A 98 -1.10 -17.58 -19.18
C PHE A 98 -1.70 -17.13 -17.84
N PHE A 99 -1.48 -17.93 -16.80
CA PHE A 99 -1.80 -17.57 -15.42
C PHE A 99 -0.86 -16.47 -14.90
N SER A 100 -1.41 -15.38 -14.36
CA SER A 100 -0.61 -14.28 -13.81
C SER A 100 -0.04 -14.61 -12.43
N TRP A 101 1.13 -15.24 -12.41
CA TRP A 101 1.87 -15.52 -11.17
C TRP A 101 2.20 -14.25 -10.40
N SER A 102 2.53 -13.14 -11.08
CA SER A 102 2.83 -11.87 -10.43
C SER A 102 1.65 -11.34 -9.64
N SER A 103 0.44 -11.36 -10.20
CA SER A 103 -0.78 -10.95 -9.50
C SER A 103 -1.12 -11.89 -8.36
N PHE A 104 -0.86 -13.20 -8.51
CA PHE A 104 -1.05 -14.15 -7.41
C PHE A 104 -0.13 -13.86 -6.22
N TYR A 105 1.16 -13.63 -6.46
CA TYR A 105 2.10 -13.27 -5.40
C TYR A 105 1.78 -11.91 -4.79
N GLY A 106 1.44 -10.92 -5.62
CA GLY A 106 1.03 -9.59 -5.16
C GLY A 106 -0.19 -9.65 -4.24
N LEU A 107 -1.22 -10.41 -4.63
CA LEU A 107 -2.41 -10.66 -3.82
C LEU A 107 -2.07 -11.27 -2.47
N LEU A 108 -1.20 -12.29 -2.44
CA LEU A 108 -0.78 -12.93 -1.19
C LEU A 108 -0.01 -11.96 -0.29
N ILE A 109 0.94 -11.21 -0.85
CA ILE A 109 1.80 -10.30 -0.09
C ILE A 109 0.99 -9.11 0.44
N TYR A 110 0.33 -8.36 -0.43
CA TYR A 110 -0.44 -7.19 -0.04
C TYR A 110 -1.65 -7.57 0.80
N GLY A 111 -2.33 -8.68 0.48
CA GLY A 111 -3.44 -9.20 1.27
C GLY A 111 -3.01 -9.61 2.68
N PHE A 112 -1.87 -10.29 2.81
CA PHE A 112 -1.32 -10.65 4.12
C PHE A 112 -0.96 -9.42 4.96
N PHE A 113 -0.27 -8.44 4.38
CA PHE A 113 0.10 -7.22 5.11
C PHE A 113 -1.12 -6.34 5.43
N ALA A 114 -2.11 -6.27 4.55
CA ALA A 114 -3.38 -5.60 4.82
C ALA A 114 -4.12 -6.26 5.99
N TYR A 115 -4.18 -7.59 6.03
CA TYR A 115 -4.78 -8.35 7.13
C TYR A 115 -4.03 -8.13 8.46
N MET A 116 -2.70 -8.15 8.44
CA MET A 116 -1.90 -7.87 9.65
C MET A 116 -2.12 -6.45 10.16
N ALA A 117 -2.20 -5.46 9.26
CA ALA A 117 -2.53 -4.08 9.60
C ALA A 117 -3.94 -4.00 10.20
N PHE A 118 -4.93 -4.66 9.59
CA PHE A 118 -6.30 -4.72 10.09
C PHE A 118 -6.37 -5.28 11.50
N LYS A 119 -5.73 -6.42 11.75
CA LYS A 119 -5.70 -7.04 13.09
C LYS A 119 -5.15 -6.07 14.14
N LYS A 120 -4.11 -5.31 13.82
CA LYS A 120 -3.56 -4.29 14.72
C LYS A 120 -4.49 -3.08 14.89
N TYR A 121 -5.15 -2.64 13.82
CA TYR A 121 -6.13 -1.57 13.88
C TYR A 121 -7.33 -1.95 14.75
N SER A 122 -7.93 -3.13 14.52
CA SER A 122 -9.09 -3.63 15.28
C SER A 122 -8.77 -3.87 16.75
N ALA A 123 -7.57 -4.38 17.08
CA ALA A 123 -7.14 -4.54 18.46
C ALA A 123 -6.99 -3.20 19.20
N LYS A 124 -6.68 -2.11 18.47
CA LYS A 124 -6.56 -0.76 19.03
C LYS A 124 -7.92 -0.05 19.16
N SER A 125 -8.90 -0.38 18.32
CA SER A 125 -10.24 0.24 18.35
C SER A 125 -11.19 -0.40 19.36
N SER A 126 -10.81 -1.54 19.96
CA SER A 126 -11.60 -2.29 20.93
C SER A 126 -11.24 -1.97 22.40
N THR A 127 -10.38 -0.97 22.60
CA THR A 127 -9.98 -0.37 23.89
C THR A 127 -10.31 1.11 23.88
#